data_AF-A0A0V8QA09-F1
#
_entry.id   AF-A0A0V8QA09-F1
#
_cell.length_a   1.000
_cell.length_b   1.000
_cell.length_c   1.000
_cell.angle_alpha   90.00
_cell.angle_beta   90.00
_cell.angle_gamma   90.00
#
_symmetry.space_group_name_H-M   'P 1'
#
loop_
_entity.id
_entity.type
_entity.pdbx_description
1 polymer ?
#
loop_
_entity_poly.entity_id
_entity_poly.type
_entity_poly.pdbx_seq_one_letter_code
_entity_poly.pdbx_strand_id
1 'polypeptide(L)'
;MNKIVNEETIQVMDIDTTDSYRRDNNTLGSLLDDISDELSPTYINRDYISQRQPFMWSEEQINKFYTRILNNQPIPEIIVCEQIVDGQKISFLIDGLQRLSYAELFKNNIRPVKSKGAEFTHIKYKKRITDDDGNIKVVEEIFDIVGKKYEDLPEFLQKRFDNFNISVTRFFNCTSEMIDYHIRNYNSHTAMNKVQYGATNASNITVGNIKSLSQKHSFFKNIVKTNSKNIKDGSWDEVVGRAIMATYFLDDWKREVKDVFVFLDEKSTTEQFECLKEHLDRLVEMIKDNSLNELFTTGNTHIWLAVYDKFTKLGLDDNKFIDFMRKFKNDLHMEETTDFIKDVYKSRQSRDKSIIVGKIEGLYELLLDYLYIKKEDVEEIDYKEFLKANVEDVVDEDDIEMIQISANEVSEELDENSWMLSDQNYPSYLAIVGIAFRKDEEDKLKEWLPIYIRNNQFIRNQQKAFLHMKESFEEYLQKGMVA
;
A
#
# COMPACT_ATOMS: atom_id res chain seq x y z
N MET A 1 -21.54 -2.75 40.06
CA MET A 1 -21.99 -2.18 38.76
C MET A 1 -21.27 -0.86 38.57
N ASN A 2 -20.17 -0.88 37.81
CA ASN A 2 -19.68 0.25 37.04
C ASN A 2 -18.93 -0.42 35.89
N LYS A 3 -19.58 -0.45 34.72
CA LYS A 3 -18.96 -0.92 33.49
C LYS A 3 -17.86 0.08 33.18
N ILE A 4 -16.62 -0.37 33.28
CA ILE A 4 -15.49 0.26 32.62
C ILE A 4 -15.81 0.15 31.12
N VAL A 5 -16.15 1.28 30.52
CA VAL A 5 -16.31 1.41 29.08
C VAL A 5 -14.90 1.32 28.51
N ASN A 6 -14.65 0.34 27.63
CA ASN A 6 -13.46 0.30 26.81
C ASN A 6 -13.35 1.65 26.08
N GLU A 7 -12.21 2.33 26.24
CA GLU A 7 -11.87 3.50 25.45
C GLU A 7 -11.63 3.08 23.99
N GLU A 8 -12.73 2.91 23.24
CA GLU A 8 -12.74 3.26 21.83
C GLU A 8 -12.25 4.71 21.74
N THR A 9 -11.35 5.03 20.82
CA THR A 9 -10.90 6.39 20.55
C THR A 9 -12.10 7.23 20.07
N ILE A 10 -12.84 7.79 21.02
CA ILE A 10 -13.96 8.68 20.74
C ILE A 10 -13.40 9.89 20.01
N GLN A 11 -13.73 10.03 18.72
CA GLN A 11 -13.43 11.25 17.96
C GLN A 11 -14.30 12.39 18.52
N VAL A 12 -13.70 13.21 19.40
CA VAL A 12 -14.37 14.38 19.99
C VAL A 12 -13.96 15.62 19.21
N MET A 13 -14.95 16.34 18.68
CA MET A 13 -14.76 17.70 18.17
C MET A 13 -15.30 18.67 19.22
N ASP A 14 -14.41 19.44 19.83
CA ASP A 14 -14.79 20.40 20.87
C ASP A 14 -15.68 21.51 20.29
N ILE A 15 -16.61 22.02 21.11
CA ILE A 15 -17.61 23.00 20.71
C ILE A 15 -16.97 24.31 20.21
N ASP A 16 -15.87 24.74 20.81
CA ASP A 16 -15.14 25.95 20.41
C ASP A 16 -14.48 25.76 19.04
N THR A 17 -14.18 24.51 18.66
CA THR A 17 -13.66 24.18 17.32
C THR A 17 -14.79 24.11 16.28
N THR A 18 -15.97 23.61 16.64
CA THR A 18 -17.14 23.59 15.73
C THR A 18 -17.69 24.98 15.43
N ASP A 19 -17.57 25.92 16.37
CA ASP A 19 -18.05 27.30 16.21
C ASP A 19 -16.99 28.23 15.57
N SER A 20 -15.74 27.78 15.45
CA SER A 20 -14.64 28.55 14.86
C SER A 20 -14.42 28.22 13.38
N TYR A 21 -15.41 28.56 12.55
CA TYR A 21 -15.22 28.66 11.11
C TYR A 21 -15.60 30.04 10.57
N ARG A 22 -15.00 30.42 9.45
CA ARG A 22 -15.30 31.68 8.75
C ARG A 22 -15.59 31.41 7.29
N ARG A 23 -16.54 32.17 6.73
CA ARG A 23 -16.80 32.20 5.29
C ARG A 23 -16.47 33.56 4.73
N ASP A 24 -15.54 33.58 3.78
CA ASP A 24 -15.14 34.77 3.04
C ASP A 24 -15.35 34.58 1.55
N ASN A 25 -15.16 35.65 0.78
CA ASN A 25 -15.11 35.59 -0.66
C ASN A 25 -13.73 36.07 -1.12
N ASN A 26 -13.06 35.27 -1.93
CA ASN A 26 -11.75 35.57 -2.50
C ASN A 26 -11.84 35.58 -4.03
N THR A 27 -10.98 36.36 -4.68
CA THR A 27 -10.88 36.29 -6.13
C THR A 27 -10.13 35.03 -6.54
N LEU A 28 -10.45 34.48 -7.71
CA LEU A 28 -9.71 33.34 -8.25
C LEU A 28 -8.23 33.67 -8.42
N GLY A 29 -7.90 34.90 -8.85
CA GLY A 29 -6.52 35.38 -8.93
C GLY A 29 -5.78 35.28 -7.59
N SER A 30 -6.36 35.81 -6.50
CA SER A 30 -5.69 35.75 -5.19
C SER A 30 -5.53 34.31 -4.69
N LEU A 31 -6.51 33.42 -4.98
CA LEU A 31 -6.42 32.02 -4.60
C LEU A 31 -5.35 31.26 -5.39
N LEU A 32 -5.09 31.65 -6.64
CA LEU A 32 -3.99 31.10 -7.42
C LEU A 32 -2.64 31.56 -6.87
N ASP A 33 -2.54 32.83 -6.46
CA ASP A 33 -1.33 33.35 -5.80
C ASP A 33 -1.08 32.60 -4.48
N ASP A 34 -2.12 32.44 -3.64
CA ASP A 34 -2.06 31.74 -2.35
C ASP A 34 -1.62 30.27 -2.43
N ILE A 35 -1.75 29.59 -3.58
CA ILE A 35 -1.28 28.20 -3.76
C ILE A 35 0.08 28.09 -4.48
N SER A 36 0.66 29.22 -4.89
CA SER A 36 1.85 29.24 -5.74
C SER A 36 3.15 29.60 -5.01
N ASP A 37 3.04 30.38 -3.93
CA ASP A 37 4.19 30.85 -3.15
C ASP A 37 4.19 30.27 -1.73
N GLU A 38 5.00 29.23 -1.52
CA GLU A 38 5.14 28.54 -0.22
C GLU A 38 5.69 29.43 0.89
N LEU A 39 6.35 30.54 0.55
CA LEU A 39 6.91 31.49 1.50
C LEU A 39 5.91 32.58 1.90
N SER A 40 4.75 32.65 1.23
CA SER A 40 3.72 33.62 1.53
C SER A 40 3.04 33.31 2.87
N PRO A 41 2.75 34.34 3.71
CA PRO A 41 1.97 34.14 4.94
C PRO A 41 0.52 33.69 4.69
N THR A 42 0.03 33.80 3.44
CA THR A 42 -1.30 33.33 3.03
C THR A 42 -1.26 31.97 2.33
N TYR A 43 -0.09 31.32 2.27
CA TYR A 43 0.07 30.06 1.55
C TYR A 43 -0.94 28.99 1.98
N ILE A 44 -1.55 28.35 0.99
CA ILE A 44 -2.45 27.22 1.16
C ILE A 44 -1.77 25.97 0.63
N ASN A 45 -1.38 25.10 1.55
CA ASN A 45 -0.77 23.82 1.25
C ASN A 45 -1.79 22.87 0.58
N ARG A 46 -1.44 22.40 -0.62
CA ARG A 46 -2.27 21.50 -1.45
C ARG A 46 -1.90 20.02 -1.34
N ASP A 47 -0.82 19.71 -0.63
CA ASP A 47 -0.18 18.41 -0.54
C ASP A 47 -0.36 17.75 0.84
N TYR A 48 -1.59 17.78 1.34
CA TYR A 48 -1.96 17.05 2.56
C TYR A 48 -1.99 15.53 2.31
N ILE A 49 -1.58 14.71 3.29
CA ILE A 49 -1.32 13.27 3.11
C ILE A 49 -2.54 12.47 2.58
N SER A 50 -3.74 12.85 2.99
CA SER A 50 -5.01 12.22 2.60
C SER A 50 -5.68 12.87 1.39
N GLN A 51 -5.08 13.92 0.81
CA GLN A 51 -5.64 14.63 -0.34
C GLN A 51 -5.46 13.83 -1.64
N ARG A 52 -6.43 13.94 -2.54
CA ARG A 52 -6.35 13.33 -3.88
C ARG A 52 -5.31 14.04 -4.74
N GLN A 53 -4.80 13.34 -5.76
CA GLN A 53 -3.90 13.95 -6.73
C GLN A 53 -4.58 15.05 -7.56
N PRO A 54 -3.86 16.09 -8.00
CA PRO A 54 -4.39 17.11 -8.91
C PRO A 54 -4.64 16.54 -10.32
N PHE A 55 -5.38 17.29 -11.14
CA PHE A 55 -5.67 16.97 -12.56
C PHE A 55 -6.43 15.65 -12.81
N MET A 56 -7.47 15.41 -12.01
CA MET A 56 -8.30 14.21 -12.02
C MET A 56 -9.66 14.39 -12.70
N TRP A 57 -9.99 15.58 -13.21
CA TRP A 57 -11.25 15.81 -13.92
C TRP A 57 -11.19 15.29 -15.37
N SER A 58 -12.33 14.78 -15.83
CA SER A 58 -12.55 14.47 -17.24
C SER A 58 -12.56 15.75 -18.09
N GLU A 59 -12.32 15.60 -19.40
CA GLU A 59 -12.37 16.73 -20.33
C GLU A 59 -13.69 17.50 -20.26
N GLU A 60 -14.81 16.80 -20.10
CA GLU A 60 -16.14 17.40 -19.96
C GLU A 60 -16.24 18.29 -18.71
N GLN A 61 -15.81 17.78 -17.55
CA GLN A 61 -15.82 18.52 -16.28
C GLN A 61 -14.94 19.78 -16.35
N ILE A 62 -13.76 19.68 -16.97
CA ILE A 62 -12.84 20.81 -17.14
C ILE A 62 -13.49 21.92 -17.98
N ASN A 63 -14.06 21.58 -19.13
CA ASN A 63 -14.65 22.58 -20.02
C ASN A 63 -15.94 23.18 -19.45
N LYS A 64 -16.74 22.40 -18.71
CA LYS A 64 -17.86 22.92 -17.91
C LYS A 64 -17.38 23.94 -16.87
N PHE A 65 -16.28 23.67 -16.19
CA PHE A 65 -15.70 24.60 -15.22
C PHE A 65 -15.24 25.91 -15.86
N TYR A 66 -14.47 25.85 -16.95
CA TYR A 66 -14.00 27.06 -17.65
C TYR A 66 -15.16 27.92 -18.15
N THR A 67 -16.15 27.29 -18.79
CA THR A 67 -17.32 28.01 -19.30
C THR A 67 -18.15 28.64 -18.19
N ARG A 68 -18.27 28.00 -17.01
CA ARG A 68 -18.93 28.61 -15.84
C ARG A 68 -18.21 29.87 -15.35
N ILE A 69 -16.89 29.84 -15.18
CA ILE A 69 -16.12 31.00 -14.73
C ILE A 69 -16.28 32.17 -15.72
N LEU A 70 -16.09 31.90 -17.02
CA LEU A 70 -16.15 32.93 -18.05
C LEU A 70 -17.57 33.52 -18.24
N ASN A 71 -18.61 32.73 -17.95
CA ASN A 71 -20.00 33.18 -17.88
C ASN A 71 -20.41 33.73 -16.50
N ASN A 72 -19.46 33.90 -15.58
CA ASN A 72 -19.69 34.39 -14.22
C ASN A 72 -20.78 33.61 -13.46
N GLN A 73 -20.83 32.29 -13.66
CA GLN A 73 -21.75 31.39 -13.00
C GLN A 73 -21.15 30.90 -11.67
N PRO A 74 -21.94 30.81 -10.59
CA PRO A 74 -21.45 30.31 -9.30
C PRO A 74 -20.76 28.94 -9.43
N ILE A 75 -19.72 28.70 -8.65
CA ILE A 75 -19.07 27.39 -8.52
C ILE A 75 -19.08 26.94 -7.05
N PRO A 76 -18.88 25.65 -6.76
CA PRO A 76 -18.72 25.19 -5.40
C PRO A 76 -17.59 25.91 -4.67
N GLU A 77 -17.78 26.13 -3.37
CA GLU A 77 -16.83 26.81 -2.49
C GLU A 77 -15.47 26.11 -2.41
N ILE A 78 -14.46 26.81 -1.91
CA ILE A 78 -13.16 26.25 -1.54
C ILE A 78 -13.14 26.03 -0.04
N ILE A 79 -12.65 24.88 0.40
CA ILE A 79 -12.58 24.52 1.81
C ILE A 79 -11.13 24.46 2.24
N VAL A 80 -10.82 25.14 3.33
CA VAL A 80 -9.49 25.19 3.94
C VAL A 80 -9.59 24.87 5.42
N CYS A 81 -8.67 24.06 5.94
CA CYS A 81 -8.49 23.86 7.37
C CYS A 81 -7.17 24.47 7.80
N GLU A 82 -7.18 25.19 8.92
CA GLU A 82 -5.98 25.78 9.51
C GLU A 82 -5.59 24.98 10.75
N GLN A 83 -4.35 24.47 10.75
CA GLN A 83 -3.75 23.77 11.87
C GLN A 83 -2.71 24.66 12.54
N ILE A 84 -2.57 24.54 13.86
CA ILE A 84 -1.46 25.15 14.59
C ILE A 84 -0.45 24.05 14.93
N VAL A 85 0.77 24.17 14.41
CA VAL A 85 1.90 23.28 14.70
C VAL A 85 3.03 24.13 15.25
N ASP A 86 3.49 23.84 16.47
CA ASP A 86 4.56 24.59 17.15
C ASP A 86 4.31 26.12 17.19
N GLY A 87 3.04 26.51 17.38
CA GLY A 87 2.62 27.92 17.39
C GLY A 87 2.54 28.58 16.01
N GLN A 88 2.84 27.88 14.93
CA GLN A 88 2.74 28.36 13.56
C GLN A 88 1.44 27.87 12.90
N LYS A 89 0.82 28.75 12.12
CA LYS A 89 -0.41 28.46 11.40
C LYS A 89 -0.10 27.86 10.02
N ILE A 90 -0.65 26.69 9.72
CA ILE A 90 -0.55 26.04 8.42
C ILE A 90 -1.96 25.89 7.85
N SER A 91 -2.18 26.38 6.63
CA SER A 91 -3.47 26.25 5.94
C SER A 91 -3.42 25.10 4.93
N PHE A 92 -4.36 24.15 5.01
CA PHE A 92 -4.46 23.01 4.11
C PHE A 92 -5.71 23.09 3.23
N LEU A 93 -5.54 22.89 1.92
CA LEU A 93 -6.63 22.81 0.96
C LEU A 93 -7.36 21.46 1.10
N ILE A 94 -8.64 21.51 1.46
CA ILE A 94 -9.46 20.33 1.73
C ILE A 94 -10.32 19.97 0.51
N ASP A 95 -11.01 20.95 -0.04
CA ASP A 95 -11.74 20.83 -1.30
C ASP A 95 -11.54 22.08 -2.16
N GLY A 96 -11.41 21.88 -3.47
CA GLY A 96 -11.00 22.93 -4.39
C GLY A 96 -9.79 22.59 -5.25
N LEU A 97 -9.04 21.53 -4.92
CA LEU A 97 -7.79 21.19 -5.61
C LEU A 97 -7.95 21.17 -7.13
N GLN A 98 -8.92 20.42 -7.64
CA GLN A 98 -9.15 20.31 -9.08
C GLN A 98 -9.51 21.66 -9.72
N ARG A 99 -10.33 22.47 -9.05
CA ARG A 99 -10.75 23.81 -9.53
C ARG A 99 -9.53 24.71 -9.68
N LEU A 100 -8.71 24.80 -8.65
CA LEU A 100 -7.53 25.67 -8.64
C LEU A 100 -6.45 25.16 -9.61
N SER A 101 -6.19 23.85 -9.65
CA SER A 101 -5.22 23.26 -10.59
C SER A 101 -5.60 23.50 -12.05
N TYR A 102 -6.87 23.34 -12.44
CA TYR A 102 -7.27 23.63 -13.82
C TYR A 102 -7.35 25.13 -14.12
N ALA A 103 -7.67 25.97 -13.13
CA ALA A 103 -7.59 27.42 -13.28
C ALA A 103 -6.14 27.88 -13.53
N GLU A 104 -5.17 27.34 -12.80
CA GLU A 104 -3.73 27.58 -13.00
C GLU A 104 -3.29 27.21 -14.43
N LEU A 105 -3.67 26.02 -14.94
CA LEU A 105 -3.36 25.62 -16.32
C LEU A 105 -3.95 26.56 -17.37
N PHE A 106 -5.15 27.08 -17.12
CA PHE A 106 -5.79 28.02 -18.04
C PHE A 106 -5.07 29.37 -18.01
N LYS A 107 -4.85 29.92 -16.81
CA LYS A 107 -4.16 31.20 -16.57
C LYS A 107 -2.76 31.22 -17.18
N ASN A 108 -2.05 30.10 -17.12
CA ASN A 108 -0.70 29.93 -17.66
C ASN A 108 -0.66 29.56 -19.16
N ASN A 109 -1.77 29.68 -19.89
CA ASN A 109 -1.86 29.38 -21.33
C ASN A 109 -1.49 27.93 -21.71
N ILE A 110 -1.53 27.00 -20.75
CA ILE A 110 -1.18 25.59 -20.97
C ILE A 110 -2.34 24.86 -21.66
N ARG A 111 -3.59 25.18 -21.28
CA ARG A 111 -4.78 24.47 -21.77
C ARG A 111 -5.84 25.44 -22.33
N PRO A 112 -6.35 25.23 -23.57
CA PRO A 112 -7.50 25.99 -24.08
C PRO A 112 -8.83 25.41 -23.60
N VAL A 113 -9.92 26.19 -23.75
CA VAL A 113 -11.28 25.67 -23.64
C VAL A 113 -11.56 24.75 -24.83
N LYS A 114 -11.93 23.49 -24.61
CA LYS A 114 -12.29 22.55 -25.69
C LYS A 114 -13.80 22.40 -25.81
N SER A 115 -14.27 21.90 -26.96
CA SER A 115 -15.69 21.77 -27.27
C SER A 115 -16.44 20.75 -26.42
N LYS A 116 -15.80 19.61 -26.07
CA LYS A 116 -16.45 18.52 -25.34
C LYS A 116 -16.84 18.95 -23.92
N GLY A 117 -18.15 19.12 -23.67
CA GLY A 117 -18.70 19.55 -22.39
C GLY A 117 -18.75 21.06 -22.19
N ALA A 118 -18.26 21.87 -23.13
CA ALA A 118 -18.40 23.31 -23.03
C ALA A 118 -19.86 23.72 -23.29
N GLU A 119 -20.40 24.58 -22.43
CA GLU A 119 -21.76 25.11 -22.53
C GLU A 119 -21.69 26.64 -22.56
N PHE A 120 -22.69 27.31 -23.15
CA PHE A 120 -22.74 28.78 -23.25
C PHE A 120 -21.44 29.40 -23.80
N THR A 121 -20.91 28.84 -24.90
CA THR A 121 -19.57 29.21 -25.41
C THR A 121 -19.52 30.56 -26.11
N HIS A 122 -20.66 31.08 -26.56
CA HIS A 122 -20.78 32.36 -27.23
C HIS A 122 -21.16 33.44 -26.23
N ILE A 123 -20.17 34.18 -25.74
CA ILE A 123 -20.37 35.20 -24.71
C ILE A 123 -20.66 36.53 -25.36
N LYS A 124 -21.86 37.06 -25.10
CA LYS A 124 -22.26 38.42 -25.48
C LYS A 124 -21.63 39.44 -24.53
N TYR A 125 -20.98 40.46 -25.08
CA TYR A 125 -20.39 41.53 -24.28
C TYR A 125 -20.53 42.89 -24.95
N LYS A 126 -20.42 43.94 -24.14
CA LYS A 126 -20.51 45.34 -24.56
C LYS A 126 -19.12 45.94 -24.60
N LYS A 127 -18.71 46.42 -25.77
CA LYS A 127 -17.46 47.12 -25.99
C LYS A 127 -17.74 48.60 -26.23
N ARG A 128 -16.96 49.47 -25.60
CA ARG A 128 -16.98 50.91 -25.89
C ARG A 128 -16.01 51.18 -27.04
N ILE A 129 -16.53 51.77 -28.10
CA ILE A 129 -15.75 52.24 -29.25
C ILE A 129 -15.98 53.74 -29.40
N THR A 130 -14.96 54.46 -29.85
CA THR A 130 -15.09 55.88 -30.21
C THR A 130 -15.46 55.96 -31.68
N ASP A 131 -16.50 56.71 -32.02
CA ASP A 131 -16.86 56.98 -33.42
C ASP A 131 -16.01 58.11 -34.02
N ASP A 132 -16.19 58.35 -35.33
CA ASP A 132 -15.42 59.33 -36.10
C ASP A 132 -15.63 60.77 -35.60
N ASP A 133 -16.70 61.03 -34.85
CA ASP A 133 -17.03 62.33 -34.23
C ASP A 133 -16.51 62.45 -32.78
N GLY A 134 -15.80 61.44 -32.28
CA GLY A 134 -15.25 61.43 -30.92
C GLY A 134 -16.23 60.99 -29.83
N ASN A 135 -17.43 60.54 -30.18
CA ASN A 135 -18.42 60.08 -29.20
C ASN A 135 -18.21 58.60 -28.85
N ILE A 136 -18.52 58.23 -27.60
CA ILE A 136 -18.43 56.84 -27.14
C ILE A 136 -19.72 56.10 -27.51
N LYS A 137 -19.60 55.13 -28.43
CA LYS A 137 -20.65 54.19 -28.78
C LYS A 137 -20.43 52.86 -28.08
N VAL A 138 -21.50 52.27 -27.55
CA VAL A 138 -21.48 50.91 -27.00
C VAL A 138 -21.96 49.94 -28.08
N VAL A 139 -21.09 49.02 -28.49
CA VAL A 139 -21.43 47.94 -29.43
C VAL A 139 -21.51 46.61 -28.71
N GLU A 140 -22.45 45.77 -29.13
CA GLU A 140 -22.57 44.40 -28.66
C GLU A 140 -21.82 43.47 -29.61
N GLU A 141 -20.91 42.67 -29.05
CA GLU A 141 -20.15 41.67 -29.77
C GLU A 141 -20.38 40.28 -29.15
N ILE A 142 -20.18 39.24 -29.95
CA ILE A 142 -20.22 37.85 -29.53
C ILE A 142 -18.80 37.29 -29.66
N PHE A 143 -18.28 36.72 -28.58
CA PHE A 143 -16.99 36.05 -28.58
C PHE A 143 -17.18 34.55 -28.33
N ASP A 144 -16.68 33.71 -29.24
CA ASP A 144 -16.64 32.26 -29.04
C ASP A 144 -15.36 31.86 -28.31
N ILE A 145 -15.52 31.25 -27.14
CA ILE A 145 -14.41 30.84 -26.28
C ILE A 145 -13.82 29.48 -26.66
N VAL A 146 -14.44 28.69 -27.55
CA VAL A 146 -13.91 27.37 -27.93
C VAL A 146 -12.57 27.50 -28.65
N GLY A 147 -11.60 26.71 -28.23
CA GLY A 147 -10.24 26.70 -28.73
C GLY A 147 -9.35 27.81 -28.15
N LYS A 148 -9.89 28.71 -27.34
CA LYS A 148 -9.16 29.87 -26.80
C LYS A 148 -8.44 29.54 -25.50
N LYS A 149 -7.21 30.04 -25.39
CA LYS A 149 -6.43 30.11 -24.16
C LYS A 149 -6.69 31.44 -23.45
N TYR A 150 -6.17 31.60 -22.24
CA TYR A 150 -6.35 32.82 -21.45
C TYR A 150 -5.88 34.09 -22.19
N GLU A 151 -4.73 34.04 -22.85
CA GLU A 151 -4.17 35.15 -23.63
C GLU A 151 -5.00 35.54 -24.85
N ASP A 152 -5.76 34.59 -25.41
CA ASP A 152 -6.64 34.85 -26.55
C ASP A 152 -7.93 35.57 -26.14
N LEU A 153 -8.23 35.62 -24.84
CA LEU A 153 -9.45 36.25 -24.34
C LEU A 153 -9.37 37.77 -24.45
N PRO A 154 -10.48 38.45 -24.79
CA PRO A 154 -10.56 39.90 -24.65
C PRO A 154 -10.36 40.32 -23.20
N GLU A 155 -9.82 41.52 -22.99
CA GLU A 155 -9.42 42.05 -21.67
C GLU A 155 -10.53 41.92 -20.61
N PHE A 156 -11.80 42.11 -20.99
CA PHE A 156 -12.91 41.97 -20.06
C PHE A 156 -13.11 40.53 -19.55
N LEU A 157 -12.86 39.51 -20.36
CA LEU A 157 -12.96 38.10 -19.95
C LEU A 157 -11.75 37.70 -19.11
N GLN A 158 -10.57 38.22 -19.42
CA GLN A 158 -9.38 38.06 -18.58
C GLN A 158 -9.64 38.62 -17.17
N LYS A 159 -10.08 39.88 -17.07
CA LYS A 159 -10.46 40.51 -15.80
C LYS A 159 -11.58 39.77 -15.09
N ARG A 160 -12.55 39.21 -15.82
CA ARG A 160 -13.63 38.41 -15.25
C ARG A 160 -13.08 37.12 -14.64
N PHE A 161 -12.15 36.43 -15.31
CA PHE A 161 -11.52 35.24 -14.79
C PHE A 161 -10.73 35.54 -13.51
N ASP A 162 -9.87 36.56 -13.54
CA ASP A 162 -9.01 36.93 -12.41
C ASP A 162 -9.82 37.37 -11.20
N ASN A 163 -10.84 38.19 -11.42
CA ASN A 163 -11.70 38.72 -10.36
C ASN A 163 -12.92 37.83 -10.09
N PHE A 164 -12.95 36.61 -10.61
CA PHE A 164 -14.06 35.70 -10.39
C PHE A 164 -14.15 35.39 -8.89
N ASN A 165 -15.29 35.70 -8.27
CA ASN A 165 -15.44 35.65 -6.83
C ASN A 165 -15.84 34.24 -6.37
N ILE A 166 -15.08 33.67 -5.44
CA ILE A 166 -15.25 32.30 -4.96
C ILE A 166 -15.42 32.34 -3.44
N SER A 167 -16.46 31.69 -2.94
CA SER A 167 -16.64 31.52 -1.51
C SER A 167 -15.60 30.55 -0.94
N VAL A 168 -14.99 30.93 0.18
CA VAL A 168 -13.98 30.16 0.89
C VAL A 168 -14.45 29.94 2.32
N THR A 169 -14.62 28.68 2.72
CA THR A 169 -14.87 28.30 4.12
C THR A 169 -13.55 27.88 4.76
N ARG A 170 -13.20 28.52 5.87
CA ARG A 170 -11.99 28.25 6.67
C ARG A 170 -12.40 27.69 8.03
N PHE A 171 -11.94 26.49 8.36
CA PHE A 171 -12.03 25.92 9.69
C PHE A 171 -10.73 26.20 10.45
N PHE A 172 -10.81 26.68 11.69
CA PHE A 172 -9.64 27.05 12.49
C PHE A 172 -9.29 25.94 13.48
N ASN A 173 -8.04 25.93 13.96
CA ASN A 173 -7.53 25.06 15.02
C ASN A 173 -7.82 23.56 14.81
N CYS A 174 -7.79 23.11 13.56
CA CYS A 174 -8.10 21.72 13.21
C CYS A 174 -6.98 20.77 13.64
N THR A 175 -7.33 19.63 14.22
CA THR A 175 -6.41 18.50 14.37
C THR A 175 -6.28 17.74 13.05
N SER A 176 -5.26 16.88 12.92
CA SER A 176 -5.10 16.02 11.74
C SER A 176 -6.35 15.16 11.49
N GLU A 177 -6.96 14.61 12.54
CA GLU A 177 -8.19 13.80 12.43
C GLU A 177 -9.38 14.62 11.91
N MET A 178 -9.49 15.88 12.33
CA MET A 178 -10.54 16.80 11.84
C MET A 178 -10.32 17.17 10.38
N ILE A 179 -9.07 17.40 9.97
CA ILE A 179 -8.71 17.62 8.56
C ILE A 179 -9.17 16.43 7.73
N ASP A 180 -8.83 15.21 8.15
CA ASP A 180 -9.26 13.98 7.48
C ASP A 180 -10.79 13.85 7.46
N TYR A 181 -11.48 14.20 8.54
CA TYR A 181 -12.94 14.25 8.59
C TYR A 181 -13.53 15.20 7.55
N HIS A 182 -13.01 16.42 7.43
CA HIS A 182 -13.47 17.37 6.42
C HIS A 182 -13.16 16.90 5.00
N ILE A 183 -11.97 16.32 4.76
CA ILE A 183 -11.62 15.72 3.46
C ILE A 183 -12.63 14.65 3.06
N ARG A 184 -13.01 13.74 3.97
CA ARG A 184 -14.02 12.70 3.70
C ARG A 184 -15.37 13.30 3.32
N ASN A 185 -15.83 14.30 4.05
CA ASN A 185 -17.15 14.90 3.84
C ASN A 185 -17.23 15.74 2.56
N TYR A 186 -16.24 16.58 2.30
CA TYR A 186 -16.25 17.48 1.13
C TYR A 186 -15.85 16.80 -0.19
N ASN A 187 -15.13 15.67 -0.14
CA ASN A 187 -14.87 14.86 -1.34
C ASN A 187 -16.03 13.93 -1.73
N SER A 188 -17.17 13.98 -1.03
CA SER A 188 -18.36 13.18 -1.37
C SER A 188 -18.96 13.47 -2.76
N HIS A 189 -18.53 14.52 -3.48
CA HIS A 189 -19.02 14.87 -4.82
C HIS A 189 -18.21 14.27 -6.01
N THR A 190 -17.15 13.53 -5.75
CA THR A 190 -16.67 12.48 -6.67
C THR A 190 -16.29 11.33 -5.77
N ALA A 191 -17.17 10.34 -5.66
CA ALA A 191 -17.02 9.26 -4.70
C ALA A 191 -15.59 8.69 -4.78
N MET A 192 -14.89 8.70 -3.64
CA MET A 192 -13.65 7.94 -3.50
C MET A 192 -13.91 6.54 -4.03
N ASN A 193 -12.97 6.02 -4.81
CA ASN A 193 -13.11 4.62 -5.20
C ASN A 193 -13.01 3.74 -3.94
N LYS A 194 -13.41 2.47 -4.06
CA LYS A 194 -13.47 1.57 -2.90
C LYS A 194 -12.15 1.45 -2.13
N VAL A 195 -11.01 1.49 -2.83
CA VAL A 195 -9.68 1.39 -2.20
C VAL A 195 -9.36 2.66 -1.43
N GLN A 196 -9.52 3.83 -2.07
CA GLN A 196 -9.26 5.13 -1.45
C GLN A 196 -10.18 5.34 -0.24
N TYR A 197 -11.46 5.00 -0.39
CA TYR A 197 -12.41 5.02 0.73
C TYR A 197 -11.95 4.05 1.84
N GLY A 198 -11.61 2.80 1.50
CA GLY A 198 -11.07 1.83 2.44
C GLY A 198 -9.87 2.36 3.23
N ALA A 199 -8.92 3.01 2.56
CA ALA A 199 -7.73 3.55 3.20
C ALA A 199 -8.05 4.61 4.25
N THR A 200 -9.10 5.41 4.07
CA THR A 200 -9.54 6.40 5.09
C THR A 200 -10.13 5.77 6.36
N ASN A 201 -10.31 4.43 6.40
CA ASN A 201 -10.82 3.70 7.56
C ASN A 201 -9.71 3.00 8.37
N ALA A 202 -8.44 3.13 7.98
CA ALA A 202 -7.30 2.54 8.67
C ALA A 202 -6.30 3.64 9.09
N SER A 203 -5.43 3.34 10.06
CA SER A 203 -4.44 4.30 10.55
C SER A 203 -3.42 4.71 9.46
N ASN A 204 -2.85 5.90 9.66
CA ASN A 204 -1.79 6.42 8.78
C ASN A 204 -0.51 5.57 8.79
N ILE A 205 -0.28 4.76 9.84
CA ILE A 205 0.87 3.86 9.92
C ILE A 205 0.69 2.73 8.91
N THR A 206 -0.40 1.97 9.02
CA THR A 206 -0.69 0.84 8.14
C THR A 206 -0.82 1.27 6.68
N VAL A 207 -1.58 2.34 6.43
CA VAL A 207 -1.74 2.88 5.07
C VAL A 207 -0.41 3.41 4.54
N GLY A 208 0.41 4.00 5.40
CA GLY A 208 1.77 4.46 5.08
C GLY A 208 2.68 3.32 4.61
N ASN A 209 2.68 2.19 5.33
CA ASN A 209 3.46 0.99 4.97
C ASN A 209 3.00 0.43 3.62
N ILE A 210 1.69 0.29 3.40
CA ILE A 210 1.10 -0.17 2.14
C ILE A 210 1.55 0.73 0.98
N LYS A 211 1.36 2.05 1.11
CA LYS A 211 1.70 3.02 0.04
C LYS A 211 3.19 3.13 -0.21
N SER A 212 4.02 2.95 0.82
CA SER A 212 5.48 2.92 0.68
C SER A 212 5.89 1.80 -0.29
N LEU A 213 5.34 0.59 -0.12
CA LEU A 213 5.61 -0.53 -1.00
C LEU A 213 5.01 -0.33 -2.39
N SER A 214 3.70 -0.05 -2.50
CA SER A 214 3.00 -0.01 -3.78
C SER A 214 3.46 1.14 -4.69
N GLN A 215 3.88 2.28 -4.13
CA GLN A 215 4.19 3.49 -4.90
C GLN A 215 5.69 3.76 -5.02
N LYS A 216 6.50 3.40 -4.02
CA LYS A 216 7.94 3.73 -4.00
C LYS A 216 8.81 2.57 -4.44
N HIS A 217 8.44 1.33 -4.13
CA HIS A 217 9.27 0.15 -4.37
C HIS A 217 9.56 -0.09 -5.87
N SER A 218 10.79 -0.49 -6.18
CA SER A 218 11.28 -0.71 -7.54
C SER A 218 10.53 -1.82 -8.27
N PHE A 219 10.08 -2.87 -7.57
CA PHE A 219 9.26 -3.95 -8.12
C PHE A 219 8.05 -3.46 -8.93
N PHE A 220 7.26 -2.53 -8.38
CA PHE A 220 6.09 -1.97 -9.07
C PHE A 220 6.48 -1.02 -10.20
N LYS A 221 7.70 -0.49 -10.24
CA LYS A 221 8.17 0.39 -11.32
C LYS A 221 8.81 -0.39 -12.47
N ASN A 222 9.57 -1.43 -12.14
CA ASN A 222 10.52 -2.07 -13.04
C ASN A 222 10.08 -3.46 -13.50
N ILE A 223 9.38 -4.23 -12.66
CA ILE A 223 8.99 -5.63 -12.97
C ILE A 223 7.53 -5.69 -13.43
N VAL A 224 6.66 -5.02 -12.68
CA VAL A 224 5.23 -4.98 -12.98
C VAL A 224 4.97 -3.91 -14.04
N LYS A 225 4.16 -4.24 -15.06
CA LYS A 225 3.70 -3.24 -16.03
C LYS A 225 2.66 -2.33 -15.37
N THR A 226 3.11 -1.31 -14.65
CA THR A 226 2.22 -0.30 -14.08
C THR A 226 1.65 0.58 -15.19
N ASN A 227 0.35 0.85 -15.08
CA ASN A 227 -0.29 1.91 -15.85
C ASN A 227 -0.64 3.05 -14.88
N SER A 228 -0.67 4.28 -15.38
CA SER A 228 -0.97 5.48 -14.56
C SER A 228 -2.36 5.43 -13.92
N LYS A 229 -3.27 4.59 -14.41
CA LYS A 229 -4.60 4.37 -13.85
C LYS A 229 -4.55 3.61 -12.52
N ASN A 230 -3.82 2.48 -12.47
CA ASN A 230 -3.74 1.62 -11.29
C ASN A 230 -3.05 2.31 -10.09
N ILE A 231 -2.16 3.26 -10.37
CA ILE A 231 -1.55 4.13 -9.35
C ILE A 231 -2.59 5.12 -8.83
N LYS A 232 -3.32 5.77 -9.75
CA LYS A 232 -4.33 6.79 -9.41
C LYS A 232 -5.53 6.22 -8.65
N ASP A 233 -5.91 4.98 -8.92
CA ASP A 233 -7.06 4.34 -8.28
C ASP A 233 -6.71 3.48 -7.06
N GLY A 234 -5.43 3.37 -6.69
CA GLY A 234 -4.99 2.59 -5.54
C GLY A 234 -5.02 1.07 -5.76
N SER A 235 -5.21 0.58 -6.99
CA SER A 235 -5.23 -0.87 -7.25
C SER A 235 -4.00 -1.61 -6.71
N TRP A 236 -2.82 -0.98 -6.74
CA TRP A 236 -1.60 -1.58 -6.18
C TRP A 236 -1.52 -1.51 -4.66
N ASP A 237 -2.19 -0.53 -4.04
CA ASP A 237 -2.34 -0.48 -2.58
C ASP A 237 -3.20 -1.68 -2.12
N GLU A 238 -4.28 -1.99 -2.85
CA GLU A 238 -5.09 -3.19 -2.60
C GLU A 238 -4.25 -4.48 -2.76
N VAL A 239 -3.39 -4.54 -3.79
CA VAL A 239 -2.53 -5.71 -4.02
C VAL A 239 -1.54 -5.93 -2.88
N VAL A 240 -0.90 -4.87 -2.37
CA VAL A 240 0.02 -4.98 -1.23
C VAL A 240 -0.70 -5.44 0.02
N GLY A 241 -1.85 -4.84 0.36
CA GLY A 241 -2.65 -5.29 1.51
C GLY A 241 -3.08 -6.76 1.36
N ARG A 242 -3.48 -7.17 0.16
CA ARG A 242 -3.81 -8.58 -0.12
C ARG A 242 -2.62 -9.52 -0.08
N ALA A 243 -1.41 -9.06 -0.39
CA ALA A 243 -0.20 -9.87 -0.25
C ALA A 243 0.05 -10.20 1.22
N ILE A 244 0.00 -9.20 2.11
CA ILE A 244 0.11 -9.43 3.56
C ILE A 244 -0.97 -10.38 4.05
N MET A 245 -2.23 -10.18 3.64
CA MET A 245 -3.30 -11.12 3.99
C MET A 245 -3.08 -12.54 3.46
N ALA A 246 -2.64 -12.68 2.21
CA ALA A 246 -2.43 -13.99 1.61
C ALA A 246 -1.26 -14.75 2.25
N THR A 247 -0.25 -14.02 2.73
CA THR A 247 0.93 -14.57 3.37
C THR A 247 0.68 -14.96 4.84
N TYR A 248 0.05 -14.08 5.63
CA TYR A 248 -0.04 -14.24 7.08
C TYR A 248 -1.44 -14.52 7.63
N PHE A 249 -2.50 -14.17 6.89
CA PHE A 249 -3.88 -14.16 7.37
C PHE A 249 -4.84 -14.81 6.37
N LEU A 250 -4.38 -15.88 5.72
CA LEU A 250 -5.14 -16.54 4.66
C LEU A 250 -6.46 -17.12 5.19
N ASP A 251 -6.49 -17.55 6.46
CA ASP A 251 -7.70 -18.05 7.09
C ASP A 251 -8.76 -16.98 7.37
N ASP A 252 -8.32 -15.76 7.68
CA ASP A 252 -9.18 -14.62 7.94
C ASP A 252 -9.48 -13.76 6.69
N TRP A 253 -9.26 -14.32 5.49
CA TRP A 253 -9.34 -13.63 4.21
C TRP A 253 -10.55 -12.70 4.08
N LYS A 254 -10.29 -11.42 3.79
CA LYS A 254 -11.33 -10.41 3.57
C LYS A 254 -11.55 -10.15 2.08
N ARG A 255 -12.82 -10.18 1.68
CA ARG A 255 -13.20 -9.97 0.28
C ARG A 255 -13.19 -8.50 -0.12
N GLU A 256 -13.78 -7.62 0.68
CA GLU A 256 -13.83 -6.19 0.38
C GLU A 256 -12.57 -5.48 0.86
N VAL A 257 -12.04 -4.55 0.06
CA VAL A 257 -10.76 -3.87 0.33
C VAL A 257 -10.77 -3.02 1.60
N LYS A 258 -11.94 -2.45 1.98
CA LYS A 258 -12.08 -1.75 3.25
C LYS A 258 -11.75 -2.70 4.41
N ASP A 259 -12.35 -3.89 4.41
CA ASP A 259 -12.20 -4.86 5.48
C ASP A 259 -10.77 -5.42 5.51
N VAL A 260 -10.11 -5.54 4.35
CA VAL A 260 -8.66 -5.85 4.27
C VAL A 260 -7.86 -4.81 5.06
N PHE A 261 -8.03 -3.52 4.77
CA PHE A 261 -7.21 -2.48 5.41
C PHE A 261 -7.50 -2.31 6.89
N VAL A 262 -8.78 -2.37 7.31
CA VAL A 262 -9.16 -2.32 8.73
C VAL A 262 -8.58 -3.52 9.49
N PHE A 263 -8.69 -4.72 8.92
CA PHE A 263 -8.15 -5.93 9.56
C PHE A 263 -6.63 -5.86 9.71
N LEU A 264 -5.91 -5.43 8.67
CA LEU A 264 -4.47 -5.27 8.75
C LEU A 264 -4.07 -4.21 9.78
N ASP A 265 -4.83 -3.12 9.90
CA ASP A 265 -4.55 -2.09 10.89
C ASP A 265 -4.60 -2.62 12.33
N GLU A 266 -5.49 -3.59 12.59
CA GLU A 266 -5.64 -4.22 13.90
C GLU A 266 -4.68 -5.38 14.14
N LYS A 267 -4.29 -6.12 13.09
CA LYS A 267 -3.65 -7.45 13.20
C LYS A 267 -2.25 -7.55 12.62
N SER A 268 -1.89 -6.69 11.69
CA SER A 268 -0.57 -6.75 11.06
C SER A 268 0.49 -6.03 11.88
N THR A 269 1.74 -6.41 11.69
CA THR A 269 2.89 -5.75 12.32
C THR A 269 3.78 -5.11 11.28
N THR A 270 4.65 -4.17 11.69
CA THR A 270 5.58 -3.51 10.76
C THR A 270 6.57 -4.51 10.16
N GLU A 271 6.98 -5.52 10.94
CA GLU A 271 7.91 -6.58 10.54
C GLU A 271 7.34 -7.42 9.37
N GLN A 272 6.03 -7.63 9.32
CA GLN A 272 5.39 -8.32 8.20
C GLN A 272 5.49 -7.51 6.88
N PHE A 273 5.45 -6.17 6.97
CA PHE A 273 5.67 -5.31 5.80
C PHE A 273 7.15 -5.23 5.41
N GLU A 274 8.07 -5.24 6.38
CA GLU A 274 9.52 -5.35 6.15
C GLU A 274 9.86 -6.67 5.43
N CYS A 275 9.34 -7.80 5.89
CA CYS A 275 9.53 -9.10 5.22
C CYS A 275 8.99 -9.10 3.78
N LEU A 276 7.80 -8.53 3.55
CA LEU A 276 7.29 -8.37 2.19
C LEU A 276 8.21 -7.48 1.34
N LYS A 277 8.79 -6.42 1.90
CA LYS A 277 9.75 -5.56 1.22
C LYS A 277 10.98 -6.36 0.78
N GLU A 278 11.55 -7.17 1.68
CA GLU A 278 12.72 -8.01 1.38
C GLU A 278 12.42 -9.01 0.26
N HIS A 279 11.24 -9.63 0.27
CA HIS A 279 10.79 -10.50 -0.82
C HIS A 279 10.74 -9.75 -2.16
N LEU A 280 10.21 -8.52 -2.17
CA LEU A 280 10.17 -7.70 -3.38
C LEU A 280 11.56 -7.29 -3.84
N ASP A 281 12.47 -6.94 -2.92
CA ASP A 281 13.87 -6.60 -3.22
C ASP A 281 14.60 -7.78 -3.89
N ARG A 282 14.47 -9.00 -3.33
CA ARG A 282 15.03 -10.24 -3.90
C ARG A 282 14.49 -10.49 -5.30
N LEU A 283 13.18 -10.42 -5.50
CA LEU A 283 12.57 -10.63 -6.82
C LEU A 283 13.05 -9.61 -7.87
N VAL A 284 13.23 -8.34 -7.48
CA VAL A 284 13.76 -7.30 -8.39
C VAL A 284 15.18 -7.63 -8.81
N GLU A 285 16.04 -7.98 -7.86
CA GLU A 285 17.43 -8.33 -8.16
C GLU A 285 17.52 -9.54 -9.07
N MET A 286 16.55 -10.45 -9.06
CA MET A 286 16.69 -11.69 -9.82
C MET A 286 16.05 -11.68 -11.19
N ILE A 287 14.91 -11.02 -11.33
CA ILE A 287 14.20 -11.02 -12.61
C ILE A 287 14.98 -10.16 -13.61
N LYS A 288 15.58 -9.03 -13.17
CA LYS A 288 16.43 -8.08 -13.94
C LYS A 288 15.88 -7.59 -15.29
N ASP A 289 14.71 -8.06 -15.72
CA ASP A 289 14.09 -7.78 -17.01
C ASP A 289 12.55 -7.80 -16.93
N ASN A 290 11.89 -7.66 -18.08
CA ASN A 290 10.42 -7.65 -18.18
C ASN A 290 9.82 -9.02 -18.58
N SER A 291 10.61 -10.09 -18.53
CA SER A 291 10.22 -11.41 -19.07
C SER A 291 9.05 -12.05 -18.31
N LEU A 292 8.84 -11.71 -17.03
CA LEU A 292 7.79 -12.30 -16.19
C LEU A 292 6.61 -11.35 -15.91
N ASN A 293 6.55 -10.19 -16.56
CA ASN A 293 5.56 -9.13 -16.23
C ASN A 293 4.09 -9.59 -16.31
N GLU A 294 3.76 -10.52 -17.20
CA GLU A 294 2.38 -11.00 -17.41
C GLU A 294 1.86 -11.85 -16.25
N LEU A 295 2.76 -12.42 -15.44
CA LEU A 295 2.40 -13.15 -14.24
C LEU A 295 1.94 -12.19 -13.13
N PHE A 296 2.43 -10.95 -13.13
CA PHE A 296 2.18 -9.94 -12.11
C PHE A 296 1.04 -8.99 -12.51
N THR A 297 -0.18 -9.51 -12.51
CA THR A 297 -1.40 -8.69 -12.67
C THR A 297 -1.98 -8.30 -11.31
N THR A 298 -2.85 -7.29 -11.27
CA THR A 298 -3.58 -6.91 -10.04
C THR A 298 -4.36 -8.07 -9.42
N GLY A 299 -4.71 -9.09 -10.20
CA GLY A 299 -5.38 -10.30 -9.73
C GLY A 299 -4.45 -11.43 -9.25
N ASN A 300 -3.18 -11.44 -9.64
CA ASN A 300 -2.28 -12.58 -9.38
C ASN A 300 -1.00 -12.22 -8.61
N THR A 301 -0.60 -10.94 -8.54
CA THR A 301 0.66 -10.55 -7.86
C THR A 301 0.69 -10.99 -6.40
N HIS A 302 -0.38 -10.77 -5.63
CA HIS A 302 -0.46 -11.19 -4.23
C HIS A 302 -0.39 -12.72 -4.05
N ILE A 303 -0.90 -13.48 -5.03
CA ILE A 303 -0.80 -14.95 -5.06
C ILE A 303 0.65 -15.37 -5.24
N TRP A 304 1.36 -14.80 -6.22
CA TRP A 304 2.77 -15.11 -6.45
C TRP A 304 3.66 -14.73 -5.27
N LEU A 305 3.39 -13.61 -4.61
CA LEU A 305 4.12 -13.19 -3.42
C LEU A 305 3.89 -14.16 -2.24
N ALA A 306 2.67 -14.65 -2.05
CA ALA A 306 2.39 -15.66 -1.02
C ALA A 306 3.06 -17.02 -1.35
N VAL A 307 3.08 -17.44 -2.62
CA VAL A 307 3.80 -18.66 -3.02
C VAL A 307 5.31 -18.48 -2.87
N TYR A 308 5.84 -17.28 -3.13
CA TYR A 308 7.25 -16.97 -2.94
C TYR A 308 7.64 -17.01 -1.45
N ASP A 309 6.82 -16.47 -0.55
CA ASP A 309 7.02 -16.62 0.90
C ASP A 309 7.08 -18.09 1.33
N LYS A 310 6.18 -18.94 0.80
CA LYS A 310 6.26 -20.39 1.04
C LYS A 310 7.54 -21.00 0.47
N PHE A 311 8.01 -20.52 -0.67
CA PHE A 311 9.24 -20.98 -1.29
C PHE A 311 10.49 -20.59 -0.49
N THR A 312 10.57 -19.36 0.03
CA THR A 312 11.76 -18.91 0.79
C THR A 312 11.99 -19.76 2.04
N LYS A 313 10.90 -20.25 2.63
CA LYS A 313 10.92 -21.22 3.74
C LYS A 313 11.56 -22.55 3.38
N LEU A 314 11.68 -22.94 2.10
CA LEU A 314 12.34 -24.18 1.67
C LEU A 314 13.88 -24.15 1.78
N GLY A 315 14.47 -22.99 2.09
CA GLY A 315 15.91 -22.79 2.19
C GLY A 315 16.64 -23.02 0.86
N LEU A 316 16.00 -22.68 -0.27
CA LEU A 316 16.54 -22.90 -1.61
C LEU A 316 17.00 -21.58 -2.24
N ASP A 317 17.98 -21.70 -3.13
CA ASP A 317 18.42 -20.58 -3.97
C ASP A 317 17.24 -20.07 -4.82
N ASP A 318 17.00 -18.77 -4.73
CA ASP A 318 15.85 -18.14 -5.35
C ASP A 318 15.78 -18.34 -6.88
N ASN A 319 16.90 -18.61 -7.56
CA ASN A 319 16.88 -18.80 -9.03
C ASN A 319 16.00 -19.98 -9.41
N LYS A 320 15.86 -20.96 -8.52
CA LYS A 320 14.93 -22.09 -8.71
C LYS A 320 13.48 -21.63 -8.81
N PHE A 321 13.08 -20.62 -8.02
CA PHE A 321 11.75 -20.04 -8.10
C PHE A 321 11.56 -19.27 -9.41
N ILE A 322 12.55 -18.50 -9.84
CA ILE A 322 12.47 -17.73 -11.09
C ILE A 322 12.42 -18.67 -12.31
N ASP A 323 13.19 -19.75 -12.31
CA ASP A 323 13.15 -20.76 -13.36
C ASP A 323 11.80 -21.48 -13.41
N PHE A 324 11.21 -21.76 -12.24
CA PHE A 324 9.83 -22.24 -12.16
C PHE A 324 8.85 -21.23 -12.77
N MET A 325 8.95 -19.94 -12.44
CA MET A 325 8.09 -18.90 -13.01
C MET A 325 8.22 -18.82 -14.53
N ARG A 326 9.44 -18.92 -15.08
CA ARG A 326 9.69 -18.93 -16.53
C ARG A 326 9.08 -20.16 -17.20
N LYS A 327 9.23 -21.35 -16.61
CA LYS A 327 8.58 -22.56 -17.10
C LYS A 327 7.06 -22.43 -17.06
N PHE A 328 6.50 -22.01 -15.93
CA PHE A 328 5.07 -21.83 -15.75
C PHE A 328 4.50 -20.84 -16.77
N LYS A 329 5.21 -19.73 -17.02
CA LYS A 329 4.87 -18.75 -18.06
C LYS A 329 4.79 -19.41 -19.44
N ASN A 330 5.75 -20.25 -19.81
CA ASN A 330 5.71 -20.95 -21.09
C ASN A 330 4.54 -21.93 -21.16
N ASP A 331 4.28 -22.66 -20.07
CA ASP A 331 3.16 -23.59 -19.95
C ASP A 331 1.80 -22.86 -20.10
N LEU A 332 1.69 -21.58 -19.71
CA LEU A 332 0.46 -20.78 -19.93
C LEU A 332 0.08 -20.64 -21.41
N HIS A 333 1.05 -20.66 -22.32
CA HIS A 333 0.86 -20.45 -23.76
C HIS A 333 0.74 -21.75 -24.54
N MET A 334 0.91 -22.91 -23.91
CA MET A 334 0.72 -24.21 -24.55
C MET A 334 -0.77 -24.52 -24.75
N GLU A 335 -1.12 -25.22 -25.84
CA GLU A 335 -2.48 -25.72 -26.07
C GLU A 335 -2.84 -26.86 -25.11
N GLU A 336 -1.87 -27.74 -24.83
CA GLU A 336 -1.95 -28.78 -23.82
C GLU A 336 -1.26 -28.32 -22.52
N THR A 337 -2.07 -27.91 -21.54
CA THR A 337 -1.61 -27.53 -20.18
C THR A 337 -2.34 -28.37 -19.15
N THR A 338 -1.88 -28.32 -17.90
CA THR A 338 -2.56 -28.94 -16.76
C THR A 338 -3.97 -28.39 -16.56
N ASP A 339 -4.87 -29.21 -16.02
CA ASP A 339 -6.23 -28.82 -15.67
C ASP A 339 -6.22 -27.68 -14.64
N PHE A 340 -5.25 -27.66 -13.72
CA PHE A 340 -5.05 -26.53 -12.81
C PHE A 340 -4.88 -25.19 -13.57
N ILE A 341 -4.02 -25.15 -14.59
CA ILE A 341 -3.79 -23.91 -15.35
C ILE A 341 -5.08 -23.47 -16.06
N LYS A 342 -5.81 -24.42 -16.67
CA LYS A 342 -7.03 -24.14 -17.44
C LYS A 342 -8.19 -23.70 -16.55
N ASP A 343 -8.45 -24.47 -15.49
CA ASP A 343 -9.68 -24.38 -14.73
C ASP A 343 -9.55 -23.50 -13.49
N VAL A 344 -8.36 -23.42 -12.90
CA VAL A 344 -8.11 -22.69 -11.64
C VAL A 344 -7.34 -21.42 -11.90
N TYR A 345 -6.14 -21.48 -12.47
CA TYR A 345 -5.28 -20.30 -12.63
C TYR A 345 -5.87 -19.26 -13.58
N LYS A 346 -6.29 -19.70 -14.78
CA LYS A 346 -6.93 -18.85 -15.81
C LYS A 346 -8.39 -18.50 -15.51
N SER A 347 -8.96 -19.04 -14.43
CA SER A 347 -10.32 -18.65 -14.00
C SER A 347 -10.43 -17.13 -13.82
N ARG A 348 -11.66 -16.61 -14.01
CA ARG A 348 -11.97 -15.19 -13.90
C ARG A 348 -11.36 -14.61 -12.63
N GLN A 349 -10.77 -13.43 -12.72
CA GLN A 349 -10.27 -12.70 -11.53
C GLN A 349 -11.37 -12.65 -10.47
N SER A 350 -11.15 -13.33 -9.36
CA SER A 350 -12.05 -13.40 -8.23
C SER A 350 -11.29 -13.07 -6.96
N ARG A 351 -12.04 -12.58 -5.98
CA ARG A 351 -11.57 -12.25 -4.62
C ARG A 351 -12.12 -13.24 -3.60
N ASP A 352 -12.81 -14.30 -4.04
CA ASP A 352 -13.37 -15.31 -3.16
C ASP A 352 -12.26 -16.16 -2.54
N LYS A 353 -12.36 -16.42 -1.22
CA LYS A 353 -11.33 -17.13 -0.43
C LYS A 353 -10.93 -18.45 -1.10
N SER A 354 -11.91 -19.28 -1.48
CA SER A 354 -11.64 -20.60 -2.08
C SER A 354 -10.85 -20.53 -3.38
N ILE A 355 -11.08 -19.50 -4.21
CA ILE A 355 -10.35 -19.32 -5.47
C ILE A 355 -8.92 -18.84 -5.20
N ILE A 356 -8.73 -17.91 -4.26
CA ILE A 356 -7.41 -17.43 -3.89
C ILE A 356 -6.57 -18.54 -3.26
N VAL A 357 -7.12 -19.25 -2.27
CA VAL A 357 -6.47 -20.40 -1.62
C VAL A 357 -6.12 -21.47 -2.65
N GLY A 358 -7.07 -21.88 -3.49
CA GLY A 358 -6.82 -22.90 -4.52
C GLY A 358 -5.74 -22.50 -5.52
N LYS A 359 -5.63 -21.21 -5.87
CA LYS A 359 -4.53 -20.72 -6.73
C LYS A 359 -3.17 -20.75 -6.03
N ILE A 360 -3.11 -20.36 -4.76
CA ILE A 360 -1.86 -20.41 -3.98
C ILE A 360 -1.41 -21.86 -3.81
N GLU A 361 -2.30 -22.73 -3.35
CA GLU A 361 -2.00 -24.14 -3.11
C GLU A 361 -1.59 -24.87 -4.39
N GLY A 362 -2.36 -24.74 -5.47
CA GLY A 362 -2.02 -25.42 -6.72
C GLY A 362 -0.75 -24.89 -7.38
N LEU A 363 -0.43 -23.59 -7.26
CA LEU A 363 0.87 -23.07 -7.71
C LEU A 363 2.02 -23.62 -6.85
N TYR A 364 1.82 -23.70 -5.53
CA TYR A 364 2.82 -24.23 -4.63
C TYR A 364 3.05 -25.73 -4.85
N GLU A 365 2.00 -26.51 -5.10
CA GLU A 365 2.13 -27.92 -5.47
C GLU A 365 2.90 -28.11 -6.78
N LEU A 366 2.56 -27.34 -7.82
CA LEU A 366 3.31 -27.37 -9.08
C LEU A 366 4.79 -26.96 -8.91
N LEU A 367 5.08 -26.04 -7.99
CA LEU A 367 6.44 -25.65 -7.64
C LEU A 367 7.17 -26.81 -6.95
N LEU A 368 6.55 -27.45 -5.95
CA LEU A 368 7.14 -28.59 -5.26
C LEU A 368 7.42 -29.75 -6.24
N ASP A 369 6.47 -30.05 -7.12
CA ASP A 369 6.63 -31.05 -8.18
C ASP A 369 7.80 -30.70 -9.13
N TYR A 370 7.89 -29.43 -9.55
CA TYR A 370 9.00 -28.95 -10.37
C TYR A 370 10.36 -29.09 -9.69
N LEU A 371 10.40 -28.92 -8.37
CA LEU A 371 11.60 -29.06 -7.55
C LEU A 371 11.87 -30.50 -7.09
N TYR A 372 10.99 -31.45 -7.44
CA TYR A 372 11.02 -32.84 -6.97
C TYR A 372 10.99 -32.97 -5.44
N ILE A 373 10.24 -32.08 -4.77
CA ILE A 373 10.04 -32.10 -3.33
C ILE A 373 8.69 -32.74 -3.03
N LYS A 374 8.68 -33.77 -2.18
CA LYS A 374 7.43 -34.36 -1.72
C LYS A 374 6.82 -33.48 -0.64
N LYS A 375 5.50 -33.29 -0.68
CA LYS A 375 4.75 -32.48 0.30
C LYS A 375 4.99 -32.92 1.74
N GLU A 376 5.12 -34.22 1.98
CA GLU A 376 5.45 -34.87 3.27
C GLU A 376 6.80 -34.41 3.86
N ASP A 377 7.73 -33.94 3.03
CA ASP A 377 9.04 -33.45 3.50
C ASP A 377 8.98 -31.98 3.94
N VAL A 378 7.83 -31.31 3.80
CA VAL A 378 7.65 -29.86 4.03
C VAL A 378 6.50 -29.53 4.98
N GLU A 379 5.84 -30.53 5.58
CA GLU A 379 4.74 -30.29 6.51
C GLU A 379 5.17 -29.41 7.68
N GLU A 380 4.37 -28.38 7.94
CA GLU A 380 4.56 -27.45 9.04
C GLU A 380 4.18 -28.16 10.33
N ILE A 381 5.14 -28.32 11.23
CA ILE A 381 4.93 -28.99 12.51
C ILE A 381 4.82 -27.94 13.60
N ASP A 382 3.76 -28.02 14.41
CA ASP A 382 3.65 -27.24 15.64
C ASP A 382 4.82 -27.58 16.57
N TYR A 383 5.67 -26.59 16.87
CA TYR A 383 6.88 -26.83 17.67
C TYR A 383 6.56 -27.30 19.10
N LYS A 384 5.39 -26.93 19.67
CA LYS A 384 5.00 -27.37 21.00
C LYS A 384 4.60 -28.84 20.99
N GLU A 385 3.85 -29.27 19.99
CA GLU A 385 3.54 -30.69 19.78
C GLU A 385 4.82 -31.49 19.47
N PHE A 386 5.72 -30.93 18.66
CA PHE A 386 6.99 -31.57 18.32
C PHE A 386 7.90 -31.76 19.54
N LEU A 387 8.02 -30.73 20.40
CA LEU A 387 8.75 -30.81 21.67
C LEU A 387 8.20 -31.90 22.56
N LYS A 388 6.88 -31.91 22.78
CA LYS A 388 6.19 -32.92 23.61
C LYS A 388 6.38 -34.34 23.09
N ALA A 389 6.56 -34.51 21.78
CA ALA A 389 6.77 -35.82 21.16
C ALA A 389 8.24 -36.30 21.22
N ASN A 390 9.21 -35.39 21.33
CA ASN A 390 10.62 -35.70 21.08
C ASN A 390 11.57 -35.44 22.26
N VAL A 391 11.19 -34.60 23.22
CA VAL A 391 11.96 -34.33 24.43
C VAL A 391 11.45 -35.23 25.56
N GLU A 392 12.36 -35.81 26.34
CA GLU A 392 12.02 -36.70 27.47
C GLU A 392 11.37 -35.90 28.61
N ASP A 393 10.44 -36.56 29.32
CA ASP A 393 9.54 -35.99 30.34
C ASP A 393 8.43 -35.04 29.82
N VAL A 394 7.36 -34.89 30.63
CA VAL A 394 6.22 -34.05 30.26
C VAL A 394 6.69 -32.61 30.16
N VAL A 395 6.71 -32.06 28.95
CA VAL A 395 6.98 -30.64 28.70
C VAL A 395 5.67 -29.86 28.92
N ASP A 396 5.58 -29.13 30.03
CA ASP A 396 4.50 -28.17 30.27
C ASP A 396 4.80 -26.79 29.66
N GLU A 397 3.94 -25.79 29.90
CA GLU A 397 4.16 -24.45 29.31
C GLU A 397 5.38 -23.73 29.91
N ASP A 398 5.66 -23.93 31.20
CA ASP A 398 6.80 -23.31 31.89
C ASP A 398 8.11 -23.90 31.36
N ASP A 399 8.15 -25.21 31.11
CA ASP A 399 9.28 -25.87 30.48
C ASP A 399 9.56 -25.34 29.06
N ILE A 400 8.51 -25.10 28.25
CA ILE A 400 8.67 -24.53 26.90
C ILE A 400 9.31 -23.14 26.98
N GLU A 401 8.84 -22.29 27.89
CA GLU A 401 9.37 -20.94 28.07
C GLU A 401 10.86 -20.99 28.47
N MET A 402 11.22 -21.87 29.40
CA MET A 402 12.62 -22.06 29.81
C MET A 402 13.50 -22.58 28.67
N ILE A 403 13.01 -23.53 27.87
CA ILE A 403 13.73 -24.04 26.69
C ILE A 403 13.92 -22.93 25.65
N GLN A 404 12.93 -22.06 25.45
CA GLN A 404 13.05 -20.92 24.53
C GLN A 404 14.08 -19.89 25.01
N ILE A 405 14.15 -19.63 26.32
CA ILE A 405 15.19 -18.77 26.91
C ILE A 405 16.57 -19.39 26.65
N SER A 406 16.76 -20.68 26.94
CA SER A 406 18.00 -21.40 26.68
C SER A 406 18.37 -21.39 25.19
N ALA A 407 17.38 -21.56 24.31
CA ALA A 407 17.58 -21.50 22.86
C ALA A 407 18.11 -20.12 22.42
N ASN A 408 17.56 -19.03 22.97
CA ASN A 408 18.07 -17.69 22.67
C ASN A 408 19.55 -17.56 23.08
N GLU A 409 19.94 -18.04 24.26
CA GLU A 409 21.34 -18.03 24.70
C GLU A 409 22.26 -18.91 23.84
N VAL A 410 21.77 -20.08 23.39
CA VAL A 410 22.53 -20.96 22.48
C VAL A 410 22.69 -20.34 21.10
N SER A 411 21.70 -19.56 20.64
CA SER A 411 21.71 -18.93 19.31
C SER A 411 22.81 -17.87 19.16
N GLU A 412 23.28 -17.27 20.27
CA GLU A 412 24.36 -16.26 20.27
C GLU A 412 25.70 -16.79 19.74
N GLU A 413 25.90 -18.11 19.77
CA GLU A 413 27.10 -18.78 19.26
C GLU A 413 27.06 -19.04 17.74
N LEU A 414 25.96 -18.66 17.08
CA LEU A 414 25.70 -18.97 15.67
C LEU A 414 25.69 -17.69 14.82
N ASP A 415 25.92 -17.87 13.51
CA ASP A 415 25.64 -16.81 12.54
C ASP A 415 24.13 -16.52 12.50
N GLU A 416 23.75 -15.25 12.51
CA GLU A 416 22.35 -14.80 12.46
C GLU A 416 21.60 -15.32 11.21
N ASN A 417 22.33 -15.62 10.13
CA ASN A 417 21.78 -16.17 8.88
C ASN A 417 21.93 -17.69 8.79
N SER A 418 22.27 -18.37 9.89
CA SER A 418 22.41 -19.82 9.91
C SER A 418 21.08 -20.51 9.59
N TRP A 419 21.12 -21.51 8.72
CA TRP A 419 19.94 -22.35 8.43
C TRP A 419 19.37 -23.03 9.67
N MET A 420 20.19 -23.22 10.71
CA MET A 420 19.78 -23.78 12.00
C MET A 420 18.70 -22.94 12.68
N LEU A 421 18.78 -21.61 12.54
CA LEU A 421 17.90 -20.63 13.18
C LEU A 421 16.70 -20.26 12.30
N SER A 422 16.54 -20.90 11.13
CA SER A 422 15.38 -20.64 10.27
C SER A 422 14.08 -21.12 10.90
N ASP A 423 12.97 -20.40 10.64
CA ASP A 423 11.63 -20.77 11.08
C ASP A 423 11.28 -22.23 10.74
N GLN A 424 11.70 -22.70 9.56
CA GLN A 424 11.44 -24.07 9.14
C GLN A 424 12.15 -25.09 10.05
N ASN A 425 13.37 -24.81 10.52
CA ASN A 425 14.14 -25.70 11.39
C ASN A 425 13.84 -25.51 12.88
N TYR A 426 13.09 -24.47 13.25
CA TYR A 426 12.83 -24.09 14.64
C TYR A 426 12.32 -25.25 15.51
N PRO A 427 11.37 -26.12 15.06
CA PRO A 427 10.94 -27.27 15.86
C PRO A 427 12.09 -28.23 16.21
N SER A 428 12.94 -28.55 15.23
CA SER A 428 14.06 -29.47 15.42
C SER A 428 15.16 -28.86 16.27
N TYR A 429 15.45 -27.56 16.07
CA TYR A 429 16.41 -26.80 16.87
C TYR A 429 15.97 -26.71 18.33
N LEU A 430 14.72 -26.33 18.57
CA LEU A 430 14.18 -26.21 19.93
C LEU A 430 14.15 -27.57 20.64
N ALA A 431 13.87 -28.66 19.91
CA ALA A 431 13.91 -30.01 20.47
C ALA A 431 15.32 -30.47 20.87
N ILE A 432 16.37 -30.14 20.08
CA ILE A 432 17.75 -30.49 20.47
C ILE A 432 18.23 -29.64 21.66
N VAL A 433 17.83 -28.35 21.72
CA VAL A 433 18.06 -27.50 22.90
C VAL A 433 17.35 -28.08 24.11
N GLY A 434 16.09 -28.50 23.98
CA GLY A 434 15.33 -29.13 25.06
C GLY A 434 16.00 -30.39 25.61
N ILE A 435 16.60 -31.23 24.76
CA ILE A 435 17.39 -32.39 25.21
C ILE A 435 18.62 -31.96 26.02
N ALA A 436 19.36 -30.96 25.55
CA ALA A 436 20.55 -30.48 26.25
C ALA A 436 20.18 -29.85 27.60
N PHE A 437 19.13 -29.01 27.62
CA PHE A 437 18.60 -28.37 28.81
C PHE A 437 18.20 -29.38 29.90
N ARG A 438 17.49 -30.45 29.51
CA ARG A 438 17.11 -31.50 30.46
C ARG A 438 18.30 -32.28 31.03
N LYS A 439 19.43 -32.28 30.32
CA LYS A 439 20.64 -33.00 30.72
C LYS A 439 21.68 -32.10 31.39
N ASP A 440 21.43 -30.79 31.49
CA ASP A 440 22.42 -29.79 31.96
C ASP A 440 23.68 -29.80 31.06
N GLU A 441 23.47 -29.87 29.73
CA GLU A 441 24.52 -30.02 28.71
C GLU A 441 24.51 -28.89 27.65
N GLU A 442 23.94 -27.74 27.98
CA GLU A 442 23.81 -26.57 27.10
C GLU A 442 25.17 -26.03 26.64
N ASP A 443 26.18 -26.02 27.53
CA ASP A 443 27.53 -25.60 27.20
C ASP A 443 28.15 -26.51 26.12
N LYS A 444 27.93 -27.83 26.22
CA LYS A 444 28.39 -28.78 25.19
C LYS A 444 27.61 -28.62 23.89
N LEU A 445 26.32 -28.28 23.98
CA LEU A 445 25.53 -27.97 22.80
C LEU A 445 26.07 -26.75 22.06
N LYS A 446 26.42 -25.68 22.78
CA LYS A 446 27.06 -24.46 22.25
C LYS A 446 28.36 -24.76 21.51
N GLU A 447 29.17 -25.69 22.01
CA GLU A 447 30.40 -26.12 21.33
C GLU A 447 30.13 -26.96 20.07
N TRP A 448 29.16 -27.86 20.13
CA TRP A 448 28.87 -28.83 19.07
C TRP A 448 28.13 -28.22 17.88
N LEU A 449 27.16 -27.34 18.13
CA LEU A 449 26.27 -26.81 17.08
C LEU A 449 27.02 -26.14 15.92
N PRO A 450 28.02 -25.26 16.14
CA PRO A 450 28.80 -24.65 15.06
C PRO A 450 29.60 -25.67 14.25
N ILE A 451 29.98 -26.80 14.84
CA ILE A 451 30.67 -27.90 14.13
C ILE A 451 29.66 -28.66 13.28
N TYR A 452 28.49 -28.97 13.84
CA TYR A 452 27.42 -29.66 13.13
C TYR A 452 26.96 -28.88 11.90
N ILE A 453 26.73 -27.57 12.03
CA ILE A 453 26.27 -26.69 10.95
C ILE A 453 27.30 -26.65 9.80
N ARG A 454 28.60 -26.59 10.11
CA ARG A 454 29.67 -26.57 9.09
C ARG A 454 29.76 -27.86 8.30
N ASN A 455 29.42 -28.99 8.92
CA ASN A 455 29.60 -30.32 8.31
C ASN A 455 28.33 -30.88 7.67
N ASN A 456 27.17 -30.25 7.88
CA ASN A 456 25.88 -30.75 7.45
C ASN A 456 25.12 -29.73 6.62
N GLN A 457 24.20 -30.24 5.80
CA GLN A 457 23.28 -29.42 5.04
C GLN A 457 21.91 -29.45 5.70
N PHE A 458 21.11 -28.43 5.41
CA PHE A 458 19.75 -28.32 5.89
C PHE A 458 18.88 -29.53 5.46
N ILE A 459 18.17 -30.12 6.43
CA ILE A 459 17.23 -31.23 6.23
C ILE A 459 15.80 -30.70 6.42
N ARG A 460 14.98 -30.75 5.37
CA ARG A 460 13.62 -30.15 5.36
C ARG A 460 12.66 -30.84 6.34
N ASN A 461 12.67 -32.18 6.36
CA ASN A 461 11.80 -32.95 7.23
C ASN A 461 12.30 -32.85 8.67
N GLN A 462 11.50 -32.21 9.53
CA GLN A 462 11.88 -31.89 10.91
C GLN A 462 12.18 -33.15 11.74
N GLN A 463 11.39 -34.22 11.60
CA GLN A 463 11.68 -35.45 12.34
C GLN A 463 13.02 -36.06 11.94
N LYS A 464 13.35 -36.08 10.63
CA LYS A 464 14.66 -36.56 10.15
C LYS A 464 15.79 -35.64 10.60
N ALA A 465 15.57 -34.32 10.55
CA ALA A 465 16.55 -33.32 10.98
C ALA A 465 16.89 -33.46 12.46
N PHE A 466 15.86 -33.54 13.31
CA PHE A 466 16.00 -33.75 14.74
C PHE A 466 16.70 -35.06 15.08
N LEU A 467 16.29 -36.20 14.49
CA LEU A 467 16.94 -37.49 14.75
C LEU A 467 18.43 -37.47 14.39
N HIS A 468 18.77 -36.88 13.24
CA HIS A 468 20.15 -36.73 12.82
C HIS A 468 20.96 -35.82 13.77
N MET A 469 20.37 -34.72 14.23
CA MET A 469 20.98 -33.85 15.25
C MET A 469 21.19 -34.59 16.58
N LYS A 470 20.18 -35.31 17.05
CA LYS A 470 20.22 -36.06 18.31
C LYS A 470 21.31 -37.12 18.27
N GLU A 471 21.35 -37.95 17.23
CA GLU A 471 22.38 -38.99 17.06
C GLU A 471 23.78 -38.38 17.03
N SER A 472 23.98 -37.31 16.26
CA SER A 472 25.29 -36.66 16.14
C SER A 472 25.73 -35.96 17.45
N PHE A 473 24.80 -35.39 18.22
CA PHE A 473 25.09 -34.78 19.50
C PHE A 473 25.39 -35.84 20.57
N GLU A 474 24.65 -36.93 20.61
CA GLU A 474 24.91 -38.05 21.53
C GLU A 474 26.30 -38.68 21.28
N GLU A 475 26.71 -38.81 20.01
CA GLU A 475 28.07 -39.23 19.68
C GLU A 475 29.14 -38.24 20.17
N TYR A 476 28.87 -36.93 20.10
CA TYR A 476 29.77 -35.90 20.60
C TYR A 476 29.95 -36.02 22.12
N LEU A 477 28.84 -36.18 22.85
CA LEU A 477 28.84 -36.39 24.30
C LEU A 477 29.63 -37.65 24.68
N GLN A 478 29.45 -38.75 23.96
CA GLN A 478 30.18 -40.00 24.23
C GLN A 478 31.68 -39.85 23.98
N LYS A 479 32.10 -39.14 22.91
CA LYS A 479 33.53 -38.90 22.63
C LYS A 479 34.18 -38.00 23.68
N GLY A 480 33.43 -37.06 24.26
CA GLY A 480 33.89 -36.22 25.37
C GLY A 480 34.08 -36.97 26.70
N MET A 481 33.43 -38.13 26.88
CA MET A 481 33.57 -38.97 28.09
C MET A 481 34.79 -39.92 28.06
N VAL A 482 35.48 -40.05 26.92
CA VAL A 482 36.64 -40.96 26.73
C VAL A 482 37.99 -40.20 26.82
N ALA A 483 37.97 -38.94 27.27
CA ALA A 483 39.17 -38.11 27.46
C ALA A 483 39.67 -38.12 28.92
#